data_AF-A0A6V8I4S7-F1
#
_entry.id   AF-A0A6V8I4S7-F1
#
_cell.length_a   1.000
_cell.length_b   1.000
_cell.length_c   1.000
_cell.angle_alpha   90.00
_cell.angle_beta   90.00
_cell.angle_gamma   90.00
#
_symmetry.space_group_name_H-M   'P 1'
#
loop_
_entity.id
_entity.type
_entity.pdbx_description
1 polymer ?
#
loop_
_entity_poly.entity_id
_entity_poly.type
_entity_poly.pdbx_seq_one_letter_code
_entity_poly.pdbx_strand_id
1 'polypeptide(L)'
;MTRFFSIPLISRTALAVCASFVTAPLVVTPALAGDFTVTDGKASAEISEVSRIYIDGTLAATIRLNDKTPEKTIHVTTPAGRLEHTYTLCGEITIRTPEGRVETHEVNSDGTLHNPDHHHFYALGSDNFTEFFLQDPDDPDAAEHHPGQSSVCATPVS
;
A
#
# COMPACT_ATOMS: atom_id res chain seq x y z
N MET A 1 17.59 36.13 84.78
CA MET A 1 16.25 36.45 85.29
C MET A 1 15.26 36.30 84.16
N THR A 2 14.18 35.59 84.45
CA THR A 2 13.07 35.10 83.63
C THR A 2 12.29 36.18 82.85
N ARG A 3 11.80 35.84 81.66
CA ARG A 3 10.35 35.83 81.32
C ARG A 3 10.08 35.19 79.94
N PHE A 4 9.19 34.20 79.98
CA PHE A 4 8.45 33.60 78.87
C PHE A 4 7.46 34.60 78.24
N PHE A 5 7.08 34.41 76.97
CA PHE A 5 5.72 34.50 76.40
C PHE A 5 5.83 34.17 74.88
N SER A 6 5.46 32.95 74.47
CA SER A 6 4.19 32.56 73.81
C SER A 6 4.18 32.66 72.27
N ILE A 7 4.06 31.49 71.65
CA ILE A 7 3.83 31.26 70.21
C ILE A 7 2.33 31.42 69.91
N PRO A 8 1.95 31.85 68.70
CA PRO A 8 0.90 31.11 68.00
C PRO A 8 1.35 30.61 66.62
N LEU A 9 0.88 29.41 66.36
CA LEU A 9 1.04 28.55 65.20
C LEU A 9 -0.01 28.94 64.14
N ILE A 10 0.38 29.31 62.92
CA ILE A 10 -0.51 29.33 61.74
C ILE A 10 0.35 28.87 60.55
N SER A 11 0.39 27.56 60.27
CA SER A 11 -0.51 26.83 59.36
C SER A 11 -0.28 27.15 57.87
N ARG A 12 0.42 26.21 57.22
CA ARG A 12 0.16 25.60 55.89
C ARG A 12 -0.76 26.42 54.97
N THR A 13 -0.34 26.77 53.76
CA THR A 13 -0.33 25.82 52.63
C THR A 13 0.58 26.29 51.49
N ALA A 14 1.43 25.38 51.02
CA ALA A 14 2.07 25.48 49.73
C ALA A 14 1.02 25.27 48.63
N LEU A 15 0.82 26.25 47.75
CA LEU A 15 0.11 26.03 46.50
C LEU A 15 1.05 25.29 45.54
N ALA A 16 1.04 23.96 45.62
CA ALA A 16 1.49 23.14 44.52
C ALA A 16 0.44 23.23 43.41
N VAL A 17 0.72 24.04 42.38
CA VAL A 17 -0.06 24.01 41.14
C VAL A 17 0.37 22.73 40.41
N CYS A 18 -0.37 21.65 40.64
CA CYS A 18 -0.31 20.45 39.82
C CYS A 18 -0.79 20.84 38.41
N ALA A 19 0.16 21.05 37.50
CA ALA A 19 -0.12 21.06 36.07
C ALA A 19 -0.53 19.63 35.67
N SER A 20 -1.84 19.36 35.72
CA SER A 20 -2.43 18.14 35.19
C SER A 20 -2.24 18.13 33.68
N PHE A 21 -1.16 17.52 33.20
CA PHE A 21 -1.09 17.05 31.82
C PHE A 21 -2.16 15.96 31.67
N VAL A 22 -3.33 16.34 31.18
CA VAL A 22 -4.33 15.39 30.69
C VAL A 22 -3.75 14.79 29.41
N THR A 23 -2.94 13.74 29.54
CA THR A 23 -2.64 12.84 28.44
C THR A 23 -3.93 12.13 28.08
N ALA A 24 -4.68 12.68 27.12
CA ALA A 24 -5.75 11.95 26.48
C ALA A 24 -5.15 10.66 25.89
N PRO A 25 -5.69 9.46 26.21
CA PRO A 25 -5.25 8.26 25.52
C PRO A 25 -5.60 8.43 24.04
N LEU A 26 -4.58 8.47 23.18
CA LEU A 26 -4.75 8.25 21.75
C LEU A 26 -5.37 6.86 21.61
N VAL A 27 -6.67 6.82 21.37
CA VAL A 27 -7.38 5.58 21.04
C VAL A 27 -6.90 5.21 19.64
N VAL A 28 -5.87 4.37 19.56
CA VAL A 28 -5.46 3.75 18.30
C VAL A 28 -6.49 2.67 18.00
N THR A 29 -7.50 3.02 17.21
CA THR A 29 -8.40 2.02 16.61
C THR A 29 -7.59 1.23 15.59
N PRO A 30 -7.48 -0.10 15.71
CA PRO A 30 -6.86 -0.89 14.65
C PRO A 30 -7.66 -0.68 13.36
N ALA A 31 -6.97 -0.41 12.25
CA ALA A 31 -7.60 -0.43 10.94
C ALA A 31 -8.23 -1.81 10.72
N LEU A 32 -9.46 -1.87 10.21
CA LEU A 32 -10.07 -3.14 9.81
C LEU A 32 -9.36 -3.67 8.55
N ALA A 33 -9.62 -4.93 8.19
CA ALA A 33 -9.23 -5.42 6.87
C ALA A 33 -9.96 -4.56 5.83
N GLY A 34 -9.21 -3.94 4.93
CA GLY A 34 -9.76 -3.13 3.85
C GLY A 34 -9.93 -3.95 2.57
N ASP A 35 -10.60 -3.35 1.60
CA ASP A 35 -10.72 -3.89 0.26
C ASP A 35 -10.58 -2.79 -0.79
N PHE A 36 -9.99 -3.14 -1.92
CA PHE A 36 -9.84 -2.25 -3.06
C PHE A 36 -9.99 -3.02 -4.36
N THR A 37 -9.99 -2.30 -5.46
CA THR A 37 -10.10 -2.90 -6.80
C THR A 37 -8.91 -2.56 -7.67
N VAL A 38 -8.54 -3.50 -8.53
CA VAL A 38 -7.51 -3.31 -9.56
C VAL A 38 -8.10 -3.68 -10.91
N THR A 39 -8.02 -2.76 -11.86
CA THR A 39 -8.33 -3.00 -13.27
C THR A 39 -7.05 -3.07 -14.08
N ASP A 40 -6.97 -4.07 -14.94
CA ASP A 40 -5.87 -4.24 -15.88
C ASP A 40 -6.44 -4.49 -17.28
N GLY A 41 -5.77 -3.95 -18.28
CA GLY A 41 -6.25 -3.83 -19.65
C GLY A 41 -5.15 -4.06 -20.67
N LYS A 42 -5.45 -4.94 -21.64
CA LYS A 42 -4.55 -5.37 -22.69
C LYS A 42 -4.21 -4.22 -23.62
N ALA A 43 -2.91 -3.98 -23.86
CA ALA A 43 -2.50 -3.02 -24.86
C ALA A 43 -2.76 -3.54 -26.28
N SER A 44 -2.88 -2.64 -27.27
CA SER A 44 -3.20 -3.04 -28.65
C SER A 44 -2.14 -3.95 -29.30
N ALA A 45 -0.87 -3.76 -28.95
CA ALA A 45 0.25 -4.58 -29.41
C ALA A 45 0.39 -5.91 -28.63
N GLU A 46 -0.28 -6.03 -27.49
CA GLU A 46 -0.21 -7.20 -26.64
C GLU A 46 -1.07 -8.34 -27.20
N ILE A 47 -0.55 -9.56 -27.14
CA ILE A 47 -1.25 -10.80 -27.47
C ILE A 47 -1.89 -11.38 -26.20
N SER A 48 -1.12 -11.43 -25.11
CA SER A 48 -1.58 -11.93 -23.82
C SER A 48 -0.70 -11.49 -22.67
N GLU A 49 -1.28 -11.44 -21.48
CA GLU A 49 -0.60 -11.13 -20.23
C GLU A 49 -1.03 -12.08 -19.12
N VAL A 50 -0.09 -12.37 -18.22
CA VAL A 50 -0.37 -12.95 -16.91
C VAL A 50 0.27 -12.07 -15.85
N SER A 51 -0.57 -11.39 -15.07
CA SER A 51 -0.14 -10.52 -13.98
C SER A 51 -0.53 -11.08 -12.62
N ARG A 52 0.41 -11.11 -11.69
CA ARG A 52 0.25 -11.58 -10.31
C ARG A 52 0.48 -10.40 -9.37
N ILE A 53 -0.49 -10.19 -8.48
CA ILE A 53 -0.45 -9.08 -7.52
C ILE A 53 -0.20 -9.66 -6.14
N TYR A 54 0.88 -9.21 -5.52
CA TYR A 54 1.20 -9.55 -4.13
C TYR A 54 0.95 -8.34 -3.25
N ILE A 55 0.36 -8.56 -2.09
CA ILE A 55 0.18 -7.56 -1.02
C ILE A 55 0.90 -8.09 0.20
N ASP A 56 1.80 -7.28 0.76
CA ASP A 56 2.65 -7.66 1.89
C ASP A 56 3.37 -9.01 1.68
N GLY A 57 3.84 -9.25 0.45
CA GLY A 57 4.51 -10.49 0.04
C GLY A 57 3.60 -11.71 -0.14
N THR A 58 2.28 -11.58 0.04
CA THR A 58 1.30 -12.65 -0.16
C THR A 58 0.58 -12.49 -1.50
N LEU A 59 0.48 -13.57 -2.28
CA LEU A 59 -0.27 -13.54 -3.54
C LEU A 59 -1.75 -13.23 -3.25
N ALA A 60 -2.18 -12.04 -3.65
CA ALA A 60 -3.55 -11.58 -3.47
C ALA A 60 -4.41 -11.92 -4.69
N ALA A 61 -3.87 -11.83 -5.90
CA ALA A 61 -4.62 -12.11 -7.12
C ALA A 61 -3.77 -12.47 -8.34
N THR A 62 -4.45 -13.01 -9.36
CA THR A 62 -3.88 -13.22 -10.69
C THR A 62 -4.86 -12.76 -11.77
N ILE A 63 -4.36 -11.93 -12.67
CA ILE A 63 -5.03 -11.43 -13.86
C ILE A 63 -4.45 -12.17 -15.08
N ARG A 64 -5.33 -12.48 -16.04
CA ARG A 64 -4.96 -13.12 -17.30
C ARG A 64 -5.70 -12.42 -18.42
N LEU A 65 -4.97 -11.77 -19.32
CA LEU A 65 -5.54 -11.04 -20.44
C LEU A 65 -5.20 -11.72 -21.76
N ASN A 66 -6.12 -11.61 -22.72
CA ASN A 66 -6.00 -12.08 -24.10
C ASN A 66 -7.15 -11.49 -24.92
N ASP A 67 -7.24 -11.82 -26.21
CA ASP A 67 -8.29 -11.28 -27.09
C ASP A 67 -9.73 -11.58 -26.64
N LYS A 68 -9.96 -12.63 -25.83
CA LYS A 68 -11.30 -12.95 -25.28
C LYS A 68 -11.59 -12.23 -23.97
N THR A 69 -10.56 -11.85 -23.24
CA THR A 69 -10.62 -11.15 -21.96
C THR A 69 -9.62 -10.00 -22.00
N PRO A 70 -9.91 -8.92 -22.77
CA PRO A 70 -8.97 -7.82 -22.96
C PRO A 70 -8.87 -6.91 -21.75
N GLU A 71 -9.80 -7.01 -20.80
CA GLU A 71 -9.81 -6.22 -19.56
C GLU A 71 -10.32 -7.10 -18.43
N LYS A 72 -9.80 -6.88 -17.22
CA LYS A 72 -10.29 -7.54 -16.01
C LYS A 72 -10.14 -6.63 -14.80
N THR A 73 -11.22 -6.51 -14.04
CA THR A 73 -11.20 -5.94 -12.68
C THR A 73 -11.24 -7.06 -11.65
N ILE A 74 -10.44 -6.94 -10.60
CA ILE A 74 -10.41 -7.85 -9.45
C ILE A 74 -10.63 -7.07 -8.15
N HIS A 75 -11.12 -7.79 -7.13
CA HIS A 75 -11.16 -7.30 -5.75
C HIS A 75 -9.96 -7.86 -4.99
N VAL A 76 -9.30 -7.00 -4.22
CA VAL A 76 -8.12 -7.32 -3.40
C VAL A 76 -8.43 -6.96 -1.96
N THR A 77 -8.11 -7.86 -1.02
CA THR A 77 -8.27 -7.62 0.41
C THR A 77 -6.92 -7.37 1.06
N THR A 78 -6.86 -6.43 2.00
CA THR A 78 -5.66 -6.14 2.78
C THR A 78 -5.71 -6.77 4.17
N PRO A 79 -4.55 -7.14 4.76
CA PRO A 79 -4.49 -7.53 6.16
C PRO A 79 -4.93 -6.38 7.09
N ALA A 80 -5.74 -6.69 8.10
CA ALA A 80 -6.16 -5.71 9.10
C ALA A 80 -4.98 -5.13 9.90
N GLY A 81 -5.17 -3.93 10.44
CA GLY A 81 -4.27 -3.30 11.40
C GLY A 81 -3.17 -2.44 10.80
N ARG A 82 -3.17 -2.22 9.48
CA ARG A 82 -2.24 -1.34 8.77
C ARG A 82 -2.99 -0.46 7.77
N LEU A 83 -2.44 0.73 7.52
CA LEU A 83 -2.88 1.63 6.45
C LEU A 83 -1.90 1.58 5.26
N GLU A 84 -0.64 1.24 5.55
CA GLU A 84 0.44 1.13 4.58
C GLU A 84 0.65 -0.34 4.21
N HIS A 85 0.67 -0.64 2.91
CA HIS A 85 0.88 -1.99 2.39
C HIS A 85 1.92 -1.97 1.27
N THR A 86 2.87 -2.90 1.29
CA THR A 86 3.74 -3.09 0.13
C THR A 86 2.99 -3.86 -0.94
N TYR A 87 3.10 -3.47 -2.20
CA TYR A 87 2.63 -4.28 -3.32
C TYR A 87 3.79 -4.69 -4.23
N THR A 88 3.62 -5.83 -4.89
CA THR A 88 4.49 -6.26 -5.99
C THR A 88 3.62 -6.73 -7.15
N LEU A 89 3.94 -6.27 -8.36
CA LEU A 89 3.38 -6.79 -9.60
C LEU A 89 4.43 -7.68 -10.28
N CYS A 90 4.08 -8.94 -10.51
CA CYS A 90 4.93 -9.88 -11.25
C CYS A 90 4.17 -10.44 -12.44
N GLY A 91 4.75 -10.43 -13.62
CA GLY A 91 4.05 -10.94 -14.78
C GLY A 91 4.90 -11.23 -16.00
N GLU A 92 4.23 -11.73 -17.02
CA GLU A 92 4.77 -11.97 -18.34
C GLU A 92 3.80 -11.41 -19.37
N ILE A 93 4.34 -10.64 -20.30
CA ILE A 93 3.56 -9.97 -21.35
C ILE A 93 4.10 -10.42 -22.69
N THR A 94 3.23 -11.03 -23.48
CA THR A 94 3.55 -11.43 -24.84
C THR A 94 3.00 -10.40 -25.80
N ILE A 95 3.88 -9.76 -26.57
CA ILE A 95 3.53 -8.71 -27.54
C ILE A 95 3.83 -9.15 -28.97
N ARG A 96 3.24 -8.43 -29.93
CA ARG A 96 3.66 -8.44 -31.33
C ARG A 96 4.33 -7.10 -31.65
N THR A 97 5.59 -7.14 -32.09
CA THR A 97 6.29 -5.92 -32.51
C THR A 97 5.76 -5.36 -33.82
N PRO A 98 6.07 -4.10 -34.17
CA PRO A 98 5.72 -3.52 -35.47
C PRO A 98 6.22 -4.34 -36.67
N GLU A 99 7.33 -5.07 -36.53
CA GLU A 99 7.90 -5.95 -37.55
C GLU A 99 7.19 -7.32 -37.64
N GLY A 100 6.24 -7.57 -36.74
CA GLY A 100 5.45 -8.81 -36.68
C GLY A 100 6.10 -9.93 -35.87
N ARG A 101 7.23 -9.68 -35.17
CA ARG A 101 7.84 -10.65 -34.27
C ARG A 101 7.00 -10.79 -33.00
N VAL A 102 6.95 -12.00 -32.44
CA VAL A 102 6.37 -12.25 -31.12
C VAL A 102 7.48 -12.25 -30.08
N GLU A 103 7.28 -11.47 -29.02
CA GLU A 103 8.22 -11.33 -27.90
C GLU A 103 7.48 -11.50 -26.59
N THR A 104 8.17 -12.04 -25.58
CA THR A 104 7.67 -12.13 -24.21
C THR A 104 8.61 -11.37 -23.30
N HIS A 105 8.07 -10.43 -22.54
CA HIS A 105 8.78 -9.62 -21.55
C HIS A 105 8.31 -10.01 -20.16
N GLU A 106 9.25 -10.11 -19.23
CA GLU A 106 8.94 -10.18 -17.81
C GLU A 106 8.69 -8.77 -17.28
N VAL A 107 7.66 -8.62 -16.46
CA VAL A 107 7.36 -7.38 -15.75
C VAL A 107 7.46 -7.63 -14.26
N ASN A 108 8.21 -6.76 -13.58
CA ASN A 108 8.39 -6.84 -12.15
C ASN A 108 8.59 -5.45 -11.55
N SER A 109 7.77 -5.13 -10.56
CA SER A 109 7.82 -3.85 -9.89
C SER A 109 7.32 -3.94 -8.48
N ASP A 110 7.84 -3.06 -7.64
CA ASP A 110 7.40 -2.88 -6.27
C ASP A 110 6.77 -1.50 -6.09
N GLY A 111 6.03 -1.34 -5.00
CA GLY A 111 5.55 -0.04 -4.56
C GLY A 111 4.87 -0.10 -3.20
N THR A 112 4.30 1.03 -2.79
CA THR A 112 3.57 1.19 -1.54
C THR A 112 2.16 1.67 -1.84
N LEU A 113 1.18 1.07 -1.17
CA LEU A 113 -0.20 1.54 -1.14
C LEU A 113 -0.44 2.31 0.16
N HIS A 114 -0.95 3.52 0.03
CA HIS A 114 -1.28 4.43 1.13
C HIS A 114 -2.79 4.43 1.36
N ASN A 115 -3.25 3.82 2.45
CA ASN A 115 -4.66 3.68 2.81
C ASN A 115 -5.55 3.20 1.64
N PRO A 116 -5.28 2.02 1.06
CA PRO A 116 -5.91 1.60 -0.20
C PRO A 116 -7.41 1.30 -0.11
N ASP A 117 -8.00 1.31 1.08
CA ASP A 117 -9.40 0.92 1.27
C ASP A 117 -10.34 1.78 0.40
N HIS A 118 -11.20 1.11 -0.36
CA HIS A 118 -12.15 1.67 -1.32
C HIS A 118 -11.56 2.40 -2.54
N HIS A 119 -10.24 2.33 -2.76
CA HIS A 119 -9.61 2.85 -3.96
C HIS A 119 -9.85 1.97 -5.20
N HIS A 120 -9.70 2.60 -6.37
CA HIS A 120 -9.72 1.91 -7.66
C HIS A 120 -8.40 2.17 -8.39
N PHE A 121 -7.54 1.16 -8.41
CA PHE A 121 -6.27 1.24 -9.10
C PHE A 121 -6.37 0.67 -10.51
N TYR A 122 -5.61 1.27 -11.42
CA TYR A 122 -5.28 0.68 -12.71
C TYR A 122 -3.87 0.13 -12.68
N ALA A 123 -3.69 -1.10 -13.16
CA ALA A 123 -2.38 -1.62 -13.49
C ALA A 123 -1.96 -1.06 -14.86
N LEU A 124 -0.87 -0.30 -14.87
CA LEU A 124 -0.39 0.40 -16.05
C LEU A 124 1.00 -0.09 -16.42
N GLY A 125 1.21 -0.37 -17.70
CA GLY A 125 2.53 -0.66 -18.27
C GLY A 125 3.22 0.59 -18.81
N SER A 126 4.50 0.77 -18.47
CA SER A 126 5.41 1.78 -19.01
C SER A 126 6.71 1.13 -19.53
N ASP A 127 7.61 1.97 -20.05
CA ASP A 127 8.95 1.58 -20.51
C ASP A 127 8.98 0.34 -21.44
N ASN A 128 8.15 0.32 -22.49
CA ASN A 128 8.06 -0.82 -23.42
C ASN A 128 7.71 -2.16 -22.74
N PHE A 129 6.78 -2.14 -21.79
CA PHE A 129 6.31 -3.34 -21.08
C PHE A 129 7.39 -3.98 -20.20
N THR A 130 8.28 -3.16 -19.61
CA THR A 130 9.24 -3.63 -18.60
C THR A 130 8.99 -3.05 -17.22
N GLU A 131 8.10 -2.08 -17.10
CA GLU A 131 7.72 -1.45 -15.84
C GLU A 131 6.20 -1.46 -15.71
N PHE A 132 5.70 -1.88 -14.56
CA PHE A 132 4.27 -1.96 -14.25
C PHE A 132 4.02 -1.24 -12.94
N PHE A 133 2.92 -0.51 -12.80
CA PHE A 133 2.61 0.15 -11.54
C PHE A 133 1.11 0.29 -11.34
N LEU A 134 0.72 0.50 -10.08
CA LEU A 134 -0.65 0.82 -9.73
C LEU A 134 -0.83 2.33 -9.68
N GLN A 135 -1.94 2.82 -10.23
CA GLN A 135 -2.31 4.23 -10.14
C GLN A 135 -3.82 4.37 -9.93
N ASP A 136 -4.21 5.19 -8.96
CA ASP A 136 -5.57 5.69 -8.84
C ASP A 136 -5.63 7.10 -9.46
N PRO A 137 -6.39 7.32 -10.55
CA PRO A 137 -6.50 8.63 -11.19
C PRO A 137 -7.18 9.69 -10.33
N ASP A 138 -8.03 9.27 -9.39
CA ASP A 138 -8.77 10.16 -8.49
C ASP A 138 -7.94 10.51 -7.24
N ASP A 139 -6.97 9.66 -6.88
CA ASP A 139 -5.99 9.90 -5.82
C ASP A 139 -4.58 9.40 -6.20
N PRO A 140 -3.78 10.22 -6.91
CA PRO A 140 -2.45 9.84 -7.36
C PRO A 140 -1.46 9.51 -6.24
N ASP A 141 -1.73 9.97 -5.01
CA ASP A 141 -0.87 9.73 -3.85
C ASP A 141 -1.21 8.42 -3.13
N ALA A 142 -2.29 7.72 -3.52
CA ALA A 142 -2.71 6.45 -2.93
C ALA A 142 -1.77 5.28 -3.28
N ALA A 143 -0.95 5.42 -4.32
CA ALA A 143 0.06 4.44 -4.72
C ALA A 143 1.39 5.11 -5.08
N GLU A 144 2.43 4.78 -4.31
CA GLU A 144 3.81 5.10 -4.66
C GLU A 144 4.41 3.95 -5.47
N HIS A 145 5.01 4.27 -6.61
CA HIS A 145 5.77 3.32 -7.41
C HIS A 145 7.26 3.37 -7.05
N HIS A 146 7.88 2.21 -6.84
CA HIS A 146 9.32 2.09 -6.63
C HIS A 146 9.98 1.49 -7.88
N PRO A 147 10.69 2.30 -8.70
CA PRO A 147 11.32 1.80 -9.92
C PRO A 147 12.40 0.77 -9.61
N GLY A 148 12.45 -0.29 -10.43
CA GLY A 148 13.46 -1.34 -10.34
C GLY A 148 12.87 -2.75 -10.29
N GLN A 149 13.77 -3.73 -10.34
CA GLN A 149 13.42 -5.15 -10.37
C GLN A 149 13.04 -5.64 -8.96
N SER A 150 11.82 -6.17 -8.82
CA SER A 150 11.39 -6.75 -7.54
C SER A 150 12.12 -8.06 -7.23
N SER A 151 12.56 -8.21 -5.98
CA SER A 151 13.16 -9.46 -5.49
C SER A 151 12.15 -10.59 -5.29
N VAL A 152 10.85 -10.26 -5.21
CA VAL A 152 9.76 -11.23 -5.01
C VAL A 152 9.49 -12.00 -6.32
N CYS A 153 9.55 -11.31 -7.46
CA CYS A 153 9.23 -11.89 -8.78
C CYS A 153 10.28 -12.89 -9.29
N ALA A 154 11.49 -12.89 -8.73
CA ALA A 154 12.57 -13.80 -9.11
C ALA A 154 12.37 -15.25 -8.63
N THR A 155 11.27 -15.57 -7.92
CA THR A 155 10.98 -16.93 -7.47
C THR A 155 10.24 -17.71 -8.56
N PRO A 156 10.80 -18.79 -9.12
CA PRO A 156 10.08 -19.63 -10.08
C PRO A 156 8.87 -20.24 -9.39
N VAL A 157 7.68 -19.94 -9.89
CA VAL A 157 6.47 -20.66 -9.48
C VAL A 157 6.44 -21.99 -10.22
N SER A 158 6.58 -23.09 -9.47
CA SER A 158 6.59 -24.48 -9.96
C SER A 158 5.20 -24.97 -10.35
#